data_AF-A0A9E1HY01-F1
#
_entry.id   AF-A0A9E1HY01-F1
#
_cell.length_a   1.000
_cell.length_b   1.000
_cell.length_c   1.000
_cell.angle_alpha   90.00
_cell.angle_beta   90.00
_cell.angle_gamma   90.00
#
_symmetry.space_group_name_H-M   'P 1'
#
loop_
_entity.id
_entity.type
_entity.pdbx_description
1 polymer ?
#
loop_
_entity_poly.entity_id
_entity_poly.type
_entity_poly.pdbx_seq_one_letter_code
_entity_poly.pdbx_strand_id
1 'polypeptide(L)'
;MRKHKNKIIAGVVIAIVLAFVFWYGGDAPGLRGWTPEPKETTSVVQNDEPTKEEIAEAEKTISDIPIKEENAPATEENKPQKQDGTPMTPAEKIAMAEKIAESTQSSAEETTSSAEIKQSNEEYSEEQGMVINEVTGKDQYKTEPVPEGKPIPIEPENAVITDKELTCTLSVRCDTILQNIGWLDSEKVDIVPKDGVIFAEQTVTFYEGESVFNVLVREMKQNKIHMEFENTPIYNSAYIEGIANLYEFDCGELSGWMYKVNDWFPNYGCSRYQLKAGDKVEWVYTCDLGNDVGGHYSARNGK
;
A
#
# COMPACT_ATOMS: atom_id res chain seq x y z
N MET A 1 -59.53 18.85 -11.32
CA MET A 1 -58.50 17.77 -11.34
C MET A 1 -57.55 17.79 -12.55
N ARG A 2 -57.55 18.79 -13.44
CA ARG A 2 -56.67 18.81 -14.65
C ARG A 2 -55.30 19.49 -14.45
N LYS A 3 -55.12 20.36 -13.44
CA LYS A 3 -53.87 21.14 -13.25
C LYS A 3 -52.69 20.36 -12.69
N HIS A 4 -52.91 19.23 -12.00
CA HIS A 4 -51.83 18.42 -11.43
C HIS A 4 -51.49 17.18 -12.26
N LYS A 5 -52.33 16.79 -13.23
CA LYS A 5 -52.08 15.61 -14.07
C LYS A 5 -50.76 15.74 -14.84
N ASN A 6 -50.46 16.91 -15.40
CA ASN A 6 -49.22 17.12 -16.15
C ASN A 6 -47.98 17.11 -15.24
N LYS A 7 -48.11 17.56 -13.98
CA LYS A 7 -47.02 17.52 -13.00
C LYS A 7 -46.77 16.11 -12.46
N ILE A 8 -47.85 15.32 -12.27
CA ILE A 8 -47.76 13.92 -11.87
C ILE A 8 -47.18 13.07 -13.01
N ILE A 9 -47.61 13.31 -14.25
CA ILE A 9 -47.05 12.63 -15.43
C ILE A 9 -45.57 12.98 -15.60
N ALA A 10 -45.17 14.25 -15.43
CA ALA A 10 -43.75 14.64 -15.49
C ALA A 10 -42.92 13.97 -14.37
N GLY A 11 -43.45 13.90 -13.14
CA GLY A 11 -42.79 13.22 -12.03
C GLY A 11 -42.62 11.71 -12.25
N VAL A 12 -43.63 11.06 -12.82
CA VAL A 12 -43.57 9.62 -13.14
C VAL A 12 -42.60 9.35 -14.30
N VAL A 13 -42.54 10.21 -15.32
CA VAL A 13 -41.58 10.06 -16.42
C VAL A 13 -40.14 10.24 -15.92
N ILE A 14 -39.87 11.21 -15.04
CA ILE A 14 -38.54 11.40 -14.43
C ILE A 14 -38.17 10.19 -13.56
N ALA A 15 -39.09 9.66 -12.76
CA ALA A 15 -38.83 8.47 -11.95
C ALA A 15 -38.56 7.22 -12.80
N ILE A 16 -39.25 7.06 -13.94
CA ILE A 16 -38.99 5.96 -14.88
C ILE A 16 -37.65 6.14 -15.58
N VAL A 17 -37.27 7.35 -15.98
CA VAL A 17 -35.94 7.64 -16.56
C VAL A 17 -34.84 7.38 -15.54
N LEU A 18 -35.01 7.78 -14.28
CA LEU A 18 -34.02 7.52 -13.22
C LEU A 18 -33.93 6.03 -12.89
N ALA A 19 -35.04 5.29 -12.89
CA ALA A 19 -35.03 3.84 -12.73
C ALA A 19 -34.40 3.13 -13.94
N PHE A 20 -34.59 3.65 -15.15
CA PHE A 20 -33.91 3.15 -16.35
C PHE A 20 -32.40 3.43 -16.29
N VAL A 21 -31.98 4.61 -15.85
CA VAL A 21 -30.56 4.94 -15.65
C VAL A 21 -29.95 4.11 -14.51
N PHE A 22 -30.72 3.79 -13.46
CA PHE A 22 -30.26 2.97 -12.35
C PHE A 22 -30.14 1.47 -12.71
N TRP A 23 -31.04 0.93 -13.54
CA TRP A 23 -31.04 -0.50 -13.91
C TRP A 23 -30.26 -0.80 -15.20
N TYR A 24 -30.15 0.16 -16.12
CA TYR A 24 -29.41 0.02 -17.40
C TYR A 24 -28.16 0.91 -17.53
N GLY A 25 -27.95 1.88 -16.63
CA GLY A 25 -26.75 2.73 -16.61
C GLY A 25 -25.60 2.17 -15.76
N GLY A 26 -25.75 0.96 -15.20
CA GLY A 26 -24.69 0.25 -14.48
C GLY A 26 -23.68 -0.48 -15.37
N ASP A 27 -23.95 -0.60 -16.68
CA ASP A 27 -23.17 -1.41 -17.63
C ASP A 27 -22.71 -0.60 -18.86
N ALA A 28 -22.24 0.64 -18.64
CA ALA A 28 -21.57 1.40 -19.69
C ALA A 28 -20.14 0.84 -19.91
N PRO A 29 -19.80 0.32 -21.11
CA PRO A 29 -18.44 -0.07 -21.46
C PRO A 29 -17.61 1.21 -21.61
N GLY A 30 -17.05 1.65 -20.50
CA GLY A 30 -16.38 2.94 -20.31
C GLY A 30 -16.10 3.27 -18.84
N LEU A 31 -16.65 2.50 -17.90
CA LEU A 31 -16.27 2.47 -16.48
C LEU A 31 -15.26 1.36 -16.15
N ARG A 32 -14.81 0.60 -17.14
CA ARG A 32 -13.75 -0.38 -17.01
C ARG A 32 -12.41 0.34 -17.14
N GLY A 33 -11.67 0.42 -16.04
CA GLY A 33 -10.22 0.59 -16.09
C GLY A 33 -9.73 1.97 -16.55
N TRP A 34 -8.96 2.59 -15.68
CA TRP A 34 -7.89 3.52 -15.98
C TRP A 34 -7.34 3.38 -17.42
N THR A 35 -7.52 4.41 -18.26
CA THR A 35 -6.67 4.68 -19.42
C THR A 35 -5.87 5.95 -19.11
N PRO A 36 -4.59 5.86 -18.74
CA PRO A 36 -3.76 7.04 -18.60
C PRO A 36 -3.45 7.56 -20.01
N GLU A 37 -3.90 8.77 -20.33
CA GLU A 37 -3.32 9.49 -21.46
C GLU A 37 -1.84 9.78 -21.12
N PRO A 38 -0.89 9.52 -22.03
CA PRO A 38 0.51 9.86 -21.82
C PRO A 38 0.63 11.39 -21.84
N LYS A 39 0.78 12.00 -20.67
CA LYS A 39 1.27 13.38 -20.58
C LYS A 39 2.79 13.32 -20.66
N GLU A 40 3.34 13.97 -21.67
CA GLU A 40 4.78 14.12 -21.84
C GLU A 40 5.42 14.73 -20.59
N THR A 41 6.39 13.99 -20.07
CA THR A 41 7.18 14.28 -18.89
C THR A 41 7.99 15.55 -19.07
N THR A 42 7.72 16.57 -18.26
CA THR A 42 8.65 17.69 -18.06
C THR A 42 9.35 17.51 -16.71
N SER A 43 10.68 17.39 -16.76
CA SER A 43 11.68 17.39 -15.67
C SER A 43 11.53 16.38 -14.54
N VAL A 44 12.27 15.28 -14.68
CA VAL A 44 12.60 14.27 -13.65
C VAL A 44 13.50 14.90 -12.58
N VAL A 45 13.07 14.88 -11.32
CA VAL A 45 13.97 14.83 -10.17
C VAL A 45 14.38 13.37 -10.02
N GLN A 46 15.67 13.06 -10.21
CA GLN A 46 16.20 11.72 -10.00
C GLN A 46 16.21 11.46 -8.48
N ASN A 47 15.27 10.65 -7.99
CA ASN A 47 15.39 10.03 -6.67
C ASN A 47 16.11 8.69 -6.87
N ASP A 48 17.44 8.72 -6.79
CA ASP A 48 18.23 7.50 -6.70
C ASP A 48 18.02 6.85 -5.32
N GLU A 49 18.05 5.51 -5.26
CA GLU A 49 18.06 4.80 -3.98
C GLU A 49 19.32 5.19 -3.20
N PRO A 50 19.19 5.38 -1.88
CA PRO A 50 20.33 5.78 -1.05
C PRO A 50 21.40 4.68 -1.03
N THR A 51 22.65 5.09 -1.22
CA THR A 51 23.82 4.22 -1.14
C THR A 51 24.10 3.80 0.31
N LYS A 52 24.85 2.71 0.50
CA LYS A 52 25.28 2.27 1.84
C LYS A 52 26.07 3.35 2.59
N GLU A 53 26.84 4.15 1.86
CA GLU A 53 27.61 5.26 2.42
C GLU A 53 26.69 6.38 2.92
N GLU A 54 25.64 6.70 2.16
CA GLU A 54 24.61 7.66 2.57
C GLU A 54 23.77 7.16 3.75
N ILE A 55 23.45 5.87 3.82
CA ILE A 55 22.75 5.27 4.97
C ILE A 55 23.63 5.33 6.23
N ALA A 56 24.92 4.95 6.12
CA ALA A 56 25.86 5.02 7.24
C ALA A 56 26.18 6.46 7.68
N GLU A 57 26.07 7.44 6.78
CA GLU A 57 26.14 8.85 7.14
C GLU A 57 24.83 9.31 7.82
N ALA A 58 23.68 8.89 7.30
CA ALA A 58 22.37 9.15 7.89
C ALA A 58 22.23 8.57 9.31
N GLU A 59 22.76 7.38 9.59
CA GLU A 59 22.81 6.80 10.95
C GLU A 59 23.43 7.76 11.98
N LYS A 60 24.46 8.52 11.57
CA LYS A 60 25.11 9.50 12.44
C LYS A 60 24.23 10.72 12.68
N THR A 61 23.45 11.14 11.69
CA THR A 61 22.59 12.34 11.77
C THR A 61 21.25 12.06 12.46
N ILE A 62 20.74 10.83 12.42
CA ILE A 62 19.50 10.43 13.13
C ILE A 62 19.73 10.02 14.60
N SER A 63 20.96 10.15 15.10
CA SER A 63 21.32 9.74 16.46
C SER A 63 20.44 10.42 17.53
N ASP A 64 20.01 11.66 17.27
CA ASP A 64 19.17 12.49 18.14
C ASP A 64 17.65 12.25 17.99
N ILE A 65 17.22 11.40 17.04
CA ILE A 65 15.80 11.06 16.89
C ILE A 65 15.41 10.05 17.97
N PRO A 66 14.35 10.33 18.75
CA PRO A 66 13.94 9.47 19.85
C PRO A 66 13.42 8.12 19.31
N ILE A 67 13.80 7.04 19.98
CA ILE A 67 13.26 5.70 19.75
C ILE A 67 12.33 5.39 20.92
N LYS A 68 11.10 4.97 20.60
CA LYS A 68 10.17 4.45 21.60
C LYS A 68 10.76 3.19 22.22
N GLU A 69 11.00 3.24 23.53
CA GLU A 69 11.40 2.05 24.29
C GLU A 69 10.32 0.96 24.21
N GLU A 70 10.75 -0.30 24.23
CA GLU A 70 9.85 -1.44 24.19
C GLU A 70 8.83 -1.37 25.35
N ASN A 71 7.53 -1.46 25.02
CA ASN A 71 6.40 -1.31 25.96
C ASN A 71 6.17 0.10 26.56
N ALA A 72 6.97 1.11 26.21
CA ALA A 72 6.64 2.49 26.59
C ALA A 72 5.38 2.97 25.85
N PRO A 73 4.57 3.87 26.44
CA PRO A 73 3.48 4.49 25.69
C PRO A 73 4.03 5.37 24.57
N ALA A 74 3.32 5.42 23.44
CA ALA A 74 3.57 6.42 22.40
C ALA A 74 3.24 7.81 22.95
N THR A 75 4.17 8.76 22.82
CA THR A 75 4.02 10.17 23.20
C THR A 75 4.60 11.06 22.11
N GLU A 76 4.24 12.34 22.11
CA GLU A 76 4.77 13.31 21.15
C GLU A 76 6.31 13.38 21.21
N GLU A 77 6.89 13.23 22.39
CA GLU A 77 8.35 13.27 22.58
C GLU A 77 9.09 12.05 22.01
N ASN A 78 8.40 10.92 21.77
CA ASN A 78 9.00 9.71 21.22
C ASN A 78 8.49 9.33 19.82
N LYS A 79 7.77 10.25 19.16
CA LYS A 79 7.29 10.09 17.78
C LYS A 79 8.48 10.05 16.80
N PRO A 80 8.55 9.09 15.86
CA PRO A 80 9.69 8.95 14.95
C PRO A 80 9.63 10.00 13.83
N GLN A 81 10.05 11.22 14.15
CA GLN A 81 10.06 12.38 13.24
C GLN A 81 11.22 13.32 13.56
N LYS A 82 11.67 14.11 12.59
CA LYS A 82 12.71 15.12 12.84
C LYS A 82 12.16 16.28 13.67
N GLN A 83 12.95 16.73 14.65
CA GLN A 83 12.56 17.82 15.55
C GLN A 83 12.49 19.19 14.87
N ASP A 84 13.19 19.38 13.75
CA ASP A 84 13.18 20.62 12.98
C ASP A 84 12.01 20.71 11.98
N GLY A 85 11.17 19.67 11.91
CA GLY A 85 10.01 19.58 11.02
C GLY A 85 10.38 19.36 9.55
N THR A 86 11.65 19.11 9.23
CA THR A 86 12.05 18.71 7.87
C THR A 86 11.73 17.25 7.64
N PRO A 87 11.36 16.82 6.41
CA PRO A 87 11.21 15.40 6.12
C PRO A 87 12.54 14.65 6.21
N MET A 88 12.49 13.40 6.68
CA MET A 88 13.53 12.41 6.57
C MET A 88 13.75 12.06 5.10
N THR A 89 15.01 12.05 4.71
CA THR A 89 15.46 11.46 3.45
C THR A 89 15.23 9.95 3.45
N PRO A 90 15.19 9.29 2.27
CA PRO A 90 15.11 7.83 2.19
C PRO A 90 16.19 7.12 3.02
N ALA A 91 17.44 7.63 3.00
CA ALA A 91 18.55 7.08 3.78
C ALA A 91 18.27 7.13 5.29
N GLU A 92 17.76 8.26 5.80
CA GLU A 92 17.43 8.43 7.22
C GLU A 92 16.26 7.55 7.66
N LYS A 93 15.24 7.36 6.80
CA LYS A 93 14.12 6.45 7.10
C LYS A 93 14.59 5.01 7.24
N ILE A 94 15.46 4.55 6.34
CA ILE A 94 16.04 3.20 6.38
C ILE A 94 16.89 3.03 7.64
N ALA A 95 17.83 3.95 7.88
CA ALA A 95 18.69 3.92 9.06
C ALA A 95 17.89 3.94 10.38
N MET A 96 16.79 4.71 10.43
CA MET A 96 15.93 4.77 11.61
C MET A 96 15.18 3.45 11.84
N ALA A 97 14.64 2.85 10.79
CA ALA A 97 13.97 1.55 10.87
C ALA A 97 14.94 0.43 11.32
N GLU A 98 16.19 0.45 10.86
CA GLU A 98 17.24 -0.48 11.31
C GLU A 98 17.55 -0.31 12.80
N LYS A 99 17.74 0.94 13.25
CA LYS A 99 18.04 1.25 14.66
C LYS A 99 16.90 0.85 15.60
N ILE A 100 15.64 1.04 15.18
CA ILE A 100 14.46 0.58 15.94
C ILE A 100 14.46 -0.96 16.05
N ALA A 101 14.72 -1.66 14.95
CA ALA A 101 14.80 -3.12 14.92
C ALA A 101 15.92 -3.67 15.84
N GLU A 102 17.09 -3.03 15.88
CA GLU A 102 18.19 -3.41 16.78
C GLU A 102 17.84 -3.20 18.26
N SER A 103 17.18 -2.08 18.60
CA SER A 103 16.79 -1.78 19.99
C SER A 103 15.79 -2.80 20.55
N THR A 104 14.95 -3.37 19.69
CA THR A 104 13.94 -4.38 20.04
C THR A 104 14.56 -5.79 20.21
N GLN A 105 15.79 -6.02 19.72
CA GLN A 105 16.48 -7.32 19.83
C GLN A 105 17.22 -7.53 21.16
N SER A 106 17.21 -6.57 22.09
CA SER A 106 17.86 -6.73 23.40
C SER A 106 17.02 -7.52 24.43
N SER A 107 15.75 -7.86 24.15
CA SER A 107 14.87 -8.52 25.14
C SER A 107 14.00 -9.70 24.69
N ALA A 108 14.21 -10.29 23.50
CA ALA A 108 13.46 -11.48 23.09
C ALA A 108 14.36 -12.60 22.54
N GLU A 109 14.79 -13.50 23.45
CA GLU A 109 15.11 -14.87 23.06
C GLU A 109 13.82 -15.58 22.61
N GLU A 110 13.86 -16.10 21.38
CA GLU A 110 13.00 -17.13 20.80
C GLU A 110 11.47 -17.01 21.02
N THR A 111 10.77 -16.51 20.00
CA THR A 111 9.55 -17.19 19.55
C THR A 111 9.54 -17.28 18.03
N THR A 112 9.56 -18.54 17.60
CA THR A 112 9.58 -19.06 16.26
C THR A 112 8.24 -18.87 15.56
N SER A 113 8.25 -18.21 14.40
CA SER A 113 7.52 -18.67 13.22
C SER A 113 8.14 -18.05 11.98
N SER A 114 9.16 -18.75 11.50
CA SER A 114 9.62 -18.77 10.12
C SER A 114 8.46 -18.76 9.11
N ALA A 115 8.14 -17.60 8.55
CA ALA A 115 7.96 -17.53 7.11
C ALA A 115 9.36 -17.31 6.55
N GLU A 116 9.92 -18.32 5.89
CA GLU A 116 11.17 -18.18 5.15
C GLU A 116 11.07 -16.94 4.27
N ILE A 117 11.79 -15.86 4.62
CA ILE A 117 12.22 -14.87 3.64
C ILE A 117 13.16 -15.67 2.73
N LYS A 118 12.59 -16.34 1.74
CA LYS A 118 13.38 -16.81 0.60
C LYS A 118 14.03 -15.55 0.04
N GLN A 119 15.34 -15.51 0.17
CA GLN A 119 16.24 -14.55 -0.44
C GLN A 119 15.81 -14.31 -1.89
N SER A 120 15.94 -13.07 -2.39
CA SER A 120 15.69 -12.74 -3.80
C SER A 120 16.35 -13.79 -4.70
N ASN A 121 15.64 -14.25 -5.74
CA ASN A 121 16.15 -15.28 -6.64
C ASN A 121 16.16 -14.73 -8.07
N GLU A 122 17.35 -14.30 -8.50
CA GLU A 122 17.60 -13.73 -9.82
C GLU A 122 17.30 -14.72 -10.93
N GLU A 123 17.87 -15.94 -10.86
CA GLU A 123 17.67 -17.01 -11.84
C GLU A 123 16.19 -17.34 -12.02
N TYR A 124 15.44 -17.55 -10.92
CA TYR A 124 14.00 -17.78 -10.98
C TYR A 124 13.25 -16.59 -11.60
N SER A 125 13.61 -15.37 -11.24
CA SER A 125 12.93 -14.17 -11.73
C SER A 125 13.10 -14.00 -13.24
N GLU A 126 14.32 -14.20 -13.75
CA GLU A 126 14.60 -14.18 -15.18
C GLU A 126 13.89 -15.31 -15.93
N GLU A 127 13.88 -16.52 -15.38
CA GLU A 127 13.14 -17.66 -15.95
C GLU A 127 11.63 -17.40 -16.04
N GLN A 128 11.06 -16.64 -15.08
CA GLN A 128 9.66 -16.22 -15.12
C GLN A 128 9.41 -15.02 -16.04
N GLY A 129 10.45 -14.44 -16.65
CA GLY A 129 10.36 -13.37 -17.63
C GLY A 129 10.58 -11.95 -17.08
N MET A 130 11.08 -11.81 -15.86
CA MET A 130 11.54 -10.51 -15.34
C MET A 130 12.84 -10.11 -16.06
N VAL A 131 12.90 -8.89 -16.58
CA VAL A 131 14.11 -8.34 -17.20
C VAL A 131 14.91 -7.58 -16.16
N ILE A 132 16.08 -8.11 -15.81
CA ILE A 132 16.95 -7.58 -14.76
C ILE A 132 18.14 -6.88 -15.40
N ASN A 133 18.48 -5.69 -14.90
CA ASN A 133 19.65 -4.96 -15.35
C ASN A 133 20.91 -5.52 -14.66
N GLU A 134 21.89 -5.99 -15.44
CA GLU A 134 23.15 -6.57 -14.94
C GLU A 134 23.96 -5.64 -14.02
N VAL A 135 23.81 -4.32 -14.16
CA VAL A 135 24.55 -3.33 -13.36
C VAL A 135 23.84 -3.07 -12.04
N THR A 136 22.52 -2.87 -12.06
CA THR A 136 21.77 -2.49 -10.85
C THR A 136 21.20 -3.70 -10.09
N GLY A 137 21.13 -4.88 -10.71
CA GLY A 137 20.48 -6.06 -10.15
C GLY A 137 18.96 -5.90 -9.97
N LYS A 138 18.33 -4.95 -10.67
CA LYS A 138 16.91 -4.58 -10.55
C LYS A 138 16.27 -4.45 -11.92
N ASP A 139 14.95 -4.51 -11.98
CA ASP A 139 14.21 -4.19 -13.19
C ASP A 139 14.20 -2.68 -13.50
N GLN A 140 13.59 -2.30 -14.63
CA GLN A 140 13.50 -0.90 -15.06
C GLN A 140 12.70 0.01 -14.09
N TYR A 141 11.91 -0.58 -13.20
CA TYR A 141 11.07 0.07 -12.19
C TYR A 141 11.59 -0.17 -10.77
N LYS A 142 12.90 -0.39 -10.63
CA LYS A 142 13.63 -0.52 -9.35
C LYS A 142 13.17 -1.71 -8.49
N THR A 143 12.56 -2.72 -9.09
CA THR A 143 12.14 -3.93 -8.39
C THR A 143 13.29 -4.91 -8.33
N GLU A 144 13.61 -5.39 -7.13
CA GLU A 144 14.56 -6.47 -6.92
C GLU A 144 13.98 -7.82 -7.37
N PRO A 145 14.82 -8.82 -7.66
CA PRO A 145 14.35 -10.13 -8.05
C PRO A 145 13.42 -10.73 -6.99
N VAL A 146 12.33 -11.34 -7.44
CA VAL A 146 11.35 -11.94 -6.52
C VAL A 146 11.89 -13.27 -5.96
N PRO A 147 11.44 -13.66 -4.76
CA PRO A 147 11.75 -14.98 -4.24
C PRO A 147 11.13 -16.11 -5.08
N GLU A 148 11.74 -17.29 -5.04
CA GLU A 148 11.23 -18.47 -5.72
C GLU A 148 9.79 -18.80 -5.28
N GLY A 149 8.90 -19.03 -6.26
CA GLY A 149 7.49 -19.32 -6.07
C GLY A 149 6.61 -18.08 -5.87
N LYS A 150 7.18 -16.88 -5.79
CA LYS A 150 6.42 -15.62 -5.79
C LYS A 150 6.13 -15.17 -7.23
N PRO A 151 5.01 -14.48 -7.48
CA PRO A 151 4.70 -13.92 -8.79
C PRO A 151 5.68 -12.80 -9.15
N ILE A 152 6.00 -12.68 -10.44
CA ILE A 152 6.69 -11.50 -10.98
C ILE A 152 5.68 -10.35 -11.18
N PRO A 153 6.14 -9.09 -11.15
CA PRO A 153 5.30 -7.94 -11.50
C PRO A 153 4.85 -8.00 -12.96
N ILE A 154 3.62 -7.56 -13.21
CA ILE A 154 3.05 -7.36 -14.54
C ILE A 154 2.74 -5.87 -14.70
N GLU A 155 3.25 -5.27 -15.77
CA GLU A 155 3.01 -3.84 -16.00
C GLU A 155 1.53 -3.56 -16.27
N PRO A 156 0.94 -2.51 -15.67
CA PRO A 156 -0.49 -2.23 -15.78
C PRO A 156 -0.98 -2.09 -17.23
N GLU A 157 -0.15 -1.55 -18.12
CA GLU A 157 -0.44 -1.40 -19.55
C GLU A 157 -0.42 -2.74 -20.33
N ASN A 158 0.23 -3.77 -19.79
CA ASN A 158 0.31 -5.11 -20.38
C ASN A 158 -0.76 -6.06 -19.82
N ALA A 159 -1.47 -5.66 -18.76
CA ALA A 159 -2.50 -6.48 -18.16
C ALA A 159 -3.72 -6.64 -19.09
N VAL A 160 -4.08 -7.88 -19.39
CA VAL A 160 -5.29 -8.21 -20.16
C VAL A 160 -6.40 -8.61 -19.19
N ILE A 161 -7.36 -7.72 -18.98
CA ILE A 161 -8.52 -7.98 -18.13
C ILE A 161 -9.63 -8.65 -18.95
N THR A 162 -10.08 -9.81 -18.50
CA THR A 162 -11.18 -10.56 -19.14
C THR A 162 -12.47 -10.47 -18.31
N ASP A 163 -13.58 -10.99 -18.81
CA ASP A 163 -14.86 -11.04 -18.07
C ASP A 163 -14.96 -12.26 -17.12
N LYS A 164 -13.87 -13.03 -16.95
CA LYS A 164 -13.86 -14.22 -16.09
C LYS A 164 -13.78 -13.80 -14.63
N GLU A 165 -14.86 -14.01 -13.90
CA GLU A 165 -14.94 -13.78 -12.45
C GLU A 165 -14.14 -14.83 -11.68
N LEU A 166 -13.37 -14.34 -10.71
CA LEU A 166 -12.58 -15.07 -9.74
C LEU A 166 -12.79 -14.43 -8.35
N THR A 167 -12.28 -15.08 -7.32
CA THR A 167 -12.42 -14.59 -5.93
C THR A 167 -11.10 -14.56 -5.21
N CYS A 168 -10.89 -13.52 -4.41
CA CYS A 168 -9.82 -13.40 -3.42
C CYS A 168 -10.44 -12.93 -2.09
N THR A 169 -9.67 -12.84 -1.01
CA THR A 169 -10.09 -12.11 0.19
C THR A 169 -9.37 -10.77 0.27
N LEU A 170 -10.06 -9.77 0.82
CA LEU A 170 -9.51 -8.44 1.06
C LEU A 170 -9.81 -8.03 2.50
N SER A 171 -8.83 -7.45 3.19
CA SER A 171 -9.01 -6.74 4.45
C SER A 171 -8.20 -5.44 4.47
N VAL A 172 -8.66 -4.46 5.24
CA VAL A 172 -7.94 -3.21 5.52
C VAL A 172 -7.98 -2.96 7.02
N ARG A 173 -6.81 -2.85 7.66
CA ARG A 173 -6.69 -2.70 9.12
C ARG A 173 -5.62 -1.69 9.54
N CYS A 174 -5.83 -1.08 10.70
CA CYS A 174 -4.97 -0.07 11.31
C CYS A 174 -4.60 -0.40 12.77
N ASP A 175 -4.44 -1.69 13.09
CA ASP A 175 -4.21 -2.17 14.46
C ASP A 175 -3.03 -1.51 15.17
N THR A 176 -1.97 -1.19 14.44
CA THR A 176 -0.75 -0.56 14.95
C THR A 176 -1.01 0.84 15.49
N ILE A 177 -1.97 1.58 14.93
CA ILE A 177 -2.36 2.91 15.44
C ILE A 177 -2.95 2.79 16.83
N LEU A 178 -3.73 1.74 17.13
CA LEU A 178 -4.29 1.54 18.48
C LEU A 178 -3.20 1.34 19.53
N GLN A 179 -2.08 0.71 19.13
CA GLN A 179 -0.92 0.48 19.99
C GLN A 179 -0.02 1.74 20.12
N ASN A 180 -0.21 2.69 19.21
CA ASN A 180 0.60 3.90 19.07
C ASN A 180 -0.25 5.18 19.05
N ILE A 181 -1.42 5.16 19.69
CA ILE A 181 -2.44 6.22 19.54
C ILE A 181 -1.94 7.60 19.95
N GLY A 182 -0.96 7.67 20.85
CA GLY A 182 -0.35 8.91 21.28
C GLY A 182 0.54 9.59 20.22
N TRP A 183 0.78 8.95 19.06
CA TRP A 183 1.41 9.59 17.90
C TRP A 183 0.41 10.12 16.89
N LEU A 184 -0.85 9.69 16.96
CA LEU A 184 -1.88 10.15 16.04
C LEU A 184 -2.36 11.54 16.45
N ASP A 185 -2.64 12.40 15.46
CA ASP A 185 -3.32 13.66 15.72
C ASP A 185 -4.63 13.41 16.49
N SER A 186 -4.80 14.14 17.60
CA SER A 186 -6.00 14.09 18.43
C SER A 186 -7.31 14.29 17.65
N GLU A 187 -7.29 15.05 16.54
CA GLU A 187 -8.46 15.27 15.68
C GLU A 187 -8.85 14.02 14.86
N LYS A 188 -7.93 13.07 14.71
CA LYS A 188 -8.13 11.81 13.97
C LYS A 188 -8.45 10.61 14.87
N VAL A 189 -8.38 10.75 16.19
CA VAL A 189 -8.65 9.60 17.10
C VAL A 189 -10.06 9.03 16.90
N ASP A 190 -11.05 9.89 16.64
CA ASP A 190 -12.44 9.47 16.47
C ASP A 190 -12.71 8.69 15.15
N ILE A 191 -11.82 8.78 14.17
CA ILE A 191 -11.96 8.03 12.90
C ILE A 191 -11.34 6.63 12.96
N VAL A 192 -10.56 6.31 14.00
CA VAL A 192 -9.93 4.99 14.17
C VAL A 192 -10.95 4.00 14.75
N PRO A 193 -11.24 2.88 14.05
CA PRO A 193 -12.07 1.81 14.60
C PRO A 193 -11.45 1.23 15.88
N LYS A 194 -12.28 0.95 16.89
CA LYS A 194 -11.83 0.45 18.20
C LYS A 194 -11.10 -0.90 18.13
N ASP A 195 -11.38 -1.69 17.10
CA ASP A 195 -10.79 -2.99 16.82
C ASP A 195 -9.78 -2.93 15.64
N GLY A 196 -9.49 -1.73 15.13
CA GLY A 196 -8.56 -1.51 14.03
C GLY A 196 -9.11 -1.89 12.66
N VAL A 197 -10.33 -2.43 12.56
CA VAL A 197 -10.89 -2.96 11.32
C VAL A 197 -11.60 -1.86 10.52
N ILE A 198 -11.00 -1.42 9.42
CA ILE A 198 -11.60 -0.46 8.48
C ILE A 198 -12.44 -1.18 7.45
N PHE A 199 -11.94 -2.31 6.95
CA PHE A 199 -12.65 -3.22 6.06
C PHE A 199 -12.37 -4.65 6.53
N ALA A 200 -13.42 -5.30 7.03
CA ALA A 200 -13.33 -6.66 7.55
C ALA A 200 -12.90 -7.62 6.44
N GLU A 201 -12.15 -8.68 6.82
CA GLU A 201 -11.80 -9.72 5.85
C GLU A 201 -13.08 -10.33 5.28
N GLN A 202 -13.22 -10.20 3.96
CA GLN A 202 -14.32 -10.80 3.23
C GLN A 202 -13.87 -11.25 1.86
N THR A 203 -14.60 -12.22 1.30
CA THR A 203 -14.42 -12.64 -0.08
C THR A 203 -14.94 -11.54 -1.01
N VAL A 204 -14.11 -11.13 -1.95
CA VAL A 204 -14.43 -10.14 -2.98
C VAL A 204 -14.25 -10.76 -4.35
N THR A 205 -15.02 -10.27 -5.33
CA THR A 205 -14.91 -10.72 -6.71
C THR A 205 -13.88 -9.87 -7.44
N PHE A 206 -13.06 -10.50 -8.26
CA PHE A 206 -12.19 -9.82 -9.21
C PHE A 206 -12.23 -10.50 -10.57
N TYR A 207 -11.84 -9.77 -11.59
CA TYR A 207 -11.80 -10.27 -12.96
C TYR A 207 -10.39 -10.70 -13.30
N GLU A 208 -10.24 -11.87 -13.96
CA GLU A 208 -8.93 -12.37 -14.37
C GLU A 208 -8.17 -11.29 -15.15
N GLY A 209 -6.97 -10.99 -14.67
CA GLY A 209 -6.13 -9.91 -15.19
C GLY A 209 -6.02 -8.68 -14.28
N GLU A 210 -6.96 -8.51 -13.34
CA GLU A 210 -6.94 -7.38 -12.40
C GLU A 210 -5.79 -7.46 -11.39
N SER A 211 -5.31 -6.28 -11.00
CA SER A 211 -4.31 -6.10 -9.97
C SER A 211 -4.90 -5.94 -8.56
N VAL A 212 -4.06 -6.06 -7.54
CA VAL A 212 -4.41 -5.69 -6.15
C VAL A 212 -4.97 -4.26 -6.08
N PHE A 213 -4.34 -3.31 -6.80
CA PHE A 213 -4.81 -1.93 -6.88
C PHE A 213 -6.24 -1.81 -7.44
N ASN A 214 -6.56 -2.54 -8.52
CA ASN A 214 -7.89 -2.49 -9.12
C ASN A 214 -8.98 -2.92 -8.12
N VAL A 215 -8.72 -4.01 -7.40
CA VAL A 215 -9.66 -4.53 -6.39
C VAL A 215 -9.77 -3.57 -5.21
N LEU A 216 -8.65 -3.04 -4.69
CA LEU A 216 -8.70 -2.07 -3.59
C LEU A 216 -9.55 -0.85 -3.95
N VAL A 217 -9.29 -0.20 -5.09
CA VAL A 217 -10.03 0.99 -5.53
C VAL A 217 -11.53 0.69 -5.64
N ARG A 218 -11.89 -0.44 -6.25
CA ARG A 218 -13.29 -0.85 -6.42
C ARG A 218 -13.97 -1.06 -5.06
N GLU A 219 -13.38 -1.86 -4.19
CA GLU A 219 -13.98 -2.23 -2.92
C GLU A 219 -14.08 -1.03 -1.97
N MET A 220 -13.05 -0.17 -1.88
CA MET A 220 -13.13 1.05 -1.05
C MET A 220 -14.22 1.99 -1.55
N LYS A 221 -14.31 2.20 -2.86
CA LYS A 221 -15.36 3.04 -3.47
C LYS A 221 -16.76 2.47 -3.22
N GLN A 222 -16.96 1.16 -3.39
CA GLN A 222 -18.26 0.52 -3.15
C GLN A 222 -18.70 0.65 -1.69
N ASN A 223 -17.76 0.54 -0.76
CA ASN A 223 -18.01 0.63 0.68
C ASN A 223 -17.97 2.08 1.21
N LYS A 224 -17.79 3.07 0.33
CA LYS A 224 -17.71 4.51 0.68
C LYS A 224 -16.59 4.81 1.67
N ILE A 225 -15.51 4.04 1.59
CA ILE A 225 -14.28 4.27 2.34
C ILE A 225 -13.44 5.23 1.50
N HIS A 226 -13.11 6.38 2.08
CA HIS A 226 -12.26 7.37 1.42
C HIS A 226 -10.87 6.78 1.15
N MET A 227 -10.28 7.11 0.02
CA MET A 227 -8.96 6.64 -0.37
C MET A 227 -8.27 7.64 -1.29
N GLU A 228 -6.98 7.85 -1.04
CA GLU A 228 -6.10 8.71 -1.85
C GLU A 228 -4.84 7.94 -2.27
N PHE A 229 -4.39 8.22 -3.48
CA PHE A 229 -3.23 7.60 -4.08
C PHE A 229 -2.60 8.52 -5.12
N GLU A 230 -1.30 8.40 -5.30
CA GLU A 230 -0.54 9.05 -6.36
C GLU A 230 0.11 8.00 -7.27
N ASN A 231 0.12 8.25 -8.59
CA ASN A 231 0.88 7.39 -9.50
C ASN A 231 2.36 7.74 -9.39
N THR A 232 3.21 6.73 -9.16
CA THR A 232 4.65 6.88 -9.06
C THR A 232 5.31 6.33 -10.33
N PRO A 233 5.66 7.19 -11.32
CA PRO A 233 6.14 6.72 -12.62
C PRO A 233 7.42 5.88 -12.54
N ILE A 234 8.29 6.18 -11.57
CA ILE A 234 9.53 5.44 -11.34
C ILE A 234 9.30 3.99 -10.93
N TYR A 235 8.14 3.66 -10.34
CA TYR A 235 7.77 2.31 -9.91
C TYR A 235 6.64 1.68 -10.75
N ASN A 236 6.15 2.39 -11.76
CA ASN A 236 4.98 2.03 -12.58
C ASN A 236 3.78 1.53 -11.75
N SER A 237 3.54 2.16 -10.60
CA SER A 237 2.46 1.77 -9.70
C SER A 237 1.87 2.96 -8.96
N ALA A 238 0.63 2.79 -8.51
CA ALA A 238 0.02 3.68 -7.53
C ALA A 238 0.68 3.46 -6.15
N TYR A 239 0.99 4.57 -5.49
CA TYR A 239 1.35 4.67 -4.09
C TYR A 239 0.10 5.10 -3.30
N ILE A 240 -0.26 4.35 -2.26
CA ILE A 240 -1.47 4.60 -1.48
C ILE A 240 -1.12 5.53 -0.32
N GLU A 241 -1.51 6.79 -0.46
CA GLU A 241 -1.24 7.85 0.52
C GLU A 241 -2.15 7.72 1.73
N GLY A 242 -3.41 7.30 1.53
CA GLY A 242 -4.36 7.21 2.64
C GLY A 242 -5.58 6.34 2.36
N ILE A 243 -6.08 5.70 3.42
CA ILE A 243 -7.33 4.92 3.43
C ILE A 243 -8.11 5.31 4.70
N ALA A 244 -9.42 5.55 4.57
CA ALA A 244 -10.29 5.99 5.65
C ALA A 244 -9.86 7.29 6.36
N ASN A 245 -9.20 8.20 5.64
CA ASN A 245 -8.60 9.44 6.16
C ASN A 245 -7.43 9.23 7.15
N LEU A 246 -6.88 8.03 7.19
CA LEU A 246 -5.60 7.73 7.82
C LEU A 246 -4.55 7.70 6.72
N TYR A 247 -3.59 8.59 6.80
CA TYR A 247 -2.59 8.84 5.77
C TYR A 247 -1.22 8.35 6.21
N GLU A 248 -0.32 8.20 5.25
CA GLU A 248 1.10 8.19 5.55
C GLU A 248 1.48 9.34 6.49
N PHE A 249 2.46 9.08 7.34
CA PHE A 249 3.00 10.02 8.31
C PHE A 249 2.09 10.43 9.48
N ASP A 250 0.83 10.01 9.52
CA ASP A 250 -0.08 10.34 10.63
C ASP A 250 0.43 9.88 12.00
N CYS A 251 1.20 8.78 12.06
CA CYS A 251 1.86 8.29 13.28
C CYS A 251 3.39 8.49 13.27
N GLY A 252 3.90 9.43 12.47
CA GLY A 252 5.34 9.72 12.34
C GLY A 252 5.89 9.32 10.98
N GLU A 253 7.10 9.75 10.62
CA GLU A 253 7.58 9.72 9.23
C GLU A 253 7.86 8.32 8.65
N LEU A 254 7.82 7.30 9.51
CA LEU A 254 7.94 5.88 9.18
C LEU A 254 6.56 5.19 9.03
N SER A 255 5.48 5.92 9.22
CA SER A 255 4.12 5.37 9.18
C SER A 255 3.48 5.48 7.80
N GLY A 256 2.64 4.50 7.45
CA GLY A 256 1.97 4.43 6.15
C GLY A 256 1.28 3.11 5.86
N TRP A 257 0.77 2.96 4.64
CA TRP A 257 0.03 1.78 4.19
C TRP A 257 0.93 0.78 3.50
N MET A 258 0.87 -0.48 3.94
CA MET A 258 1.52 -1.61 3.29
C MET A 258 0.48 -2.63 2.86
N TYR A 259 0.77 -3.35 1.77
CA TYR A 259 -0.03 -4.47 1.34
C TYR A 259 0.77 -5.76 1.39
N LYS A 260 0.11 -6.85 1.76
CA LYS A 260 0.66 -8.20 1.66
C LYS A 260 -0.33 -9.12 0.97
N VAL A 261 0.20 -10.12 0.26
CA VAL A 261 -0.58 -11.16 -0.40
C VAL A 261 -0.07 -12.52 0.04
N ASN A 262 -0.94 -13.34 0.63
CA ASN A 262 -0.59 -14.67 1.17
C ASN A 262 0.61 -14.60 2.14
N ASP A 263 0.51 -13.70 3.13
CA ASP A 263 1.53 -13.43 4.16
C ASP A 263 2.91 -13.01 3.63
N TRP A 264 2.95 -12.49 2.40
CA TRP A 264 4.15 -11.93 1.79
C TRP A 264 3.93 -10.47 1.41
N PHE A 265 4.85 -9.60 1.83
CA PHE A 265 4.93 -8.21 1.39
C PHE A 265 5.68 -8.16 0.06
N PRO A 266 5.02 -7.88 -1.08
CA PRO A 266 5.71 -7.79 -2.36
C PRO A 266 6.64 -6.58 -2.38
N ASN A 267 7.80 -6.74 -3.03
CA ASN A 267 8.81 -5.68 -3.18
C ASN A 267 8.55 -4.77 -4.39
N TYR A 268 7.32 -4.75 -4.90
CA TYR A 268 6.86 -3.90 -5.99
C TYR A 268 5.45 -3.41 -5.71
N GLY A 269 5.02 -2.37 -6.41
CA GLY A 269 3.76 -1.69 -6.12
C GLY A 269 2.50 -2.50 -6.48
N CYS A 270 1.40 -2.21 -5.79
CA CYS A 270 0.14 -2.95 -5.86
C CYS A 270 -0.55 -2.93 -7.24
N SER A 271 -0.22 -1.98 -8.12
CA SER A 271 -0.72 -1.96 -9.51
C SER A 271 -0.09 -3.06 -10.36
N ARG A 272 1.08 -3.56 -9.96
CA ARG A 272 1.86 -4.56 -10.70
C ARG A 272 1.65 -5.98 -10.18
N TYR A 273 0.93 -6.16 -9.07
CA TYR A 273 0.54 -7.49 -8.59
C TYR A 273 -0.76 -7.93 -9.25
N GLN A 274 -0.68 -8.85 -10.21
CA GLN A 274 -1.85 -9.46 -10.81
C GLN A 274 -2.40 -10.58 -9.91
N LEU A 275 -3.69 -10.48 -9.58
CA LEU A 275 -4.34 -11.39 -8.65
C LEU A 275 -4.56 -12.79 -9.23
N LYS A 276 -4.46 -13.78 -8.34
CA LYS A 276 -4.80 -15.17 -8.60
C LYS A 276 -6.01 -15.58 -7.74
N ALA A 277 -6.76 -16.56 -8.24
CA ALA A 277 -7.90 -17.08 -7.52
C ALA A 277 -7.45 -17.64 -6.16
N GLY A 278 -8.12 -17.22 -5.10
CA GLY A 278 -7.84 -17.63 -3.72
C GLY A 278 -6.76 -16.80 -3.01
N ASP A 279 -6.19 -15.77 -3.64
CA ASP A 279 -5.25 -14.89 -2.96
C ASP A 279 -5.88 -14.24 -1.71
N LYS A 280 -5.07 -14.11 -0.65
CA LYS A 280 -5.42 -13.37 0.56
C LYS A 280 -4.71 -12.02 0.54
N VAL A 281 -5.45 -10.94 0.32
CA VAL A 281 -4.93 -9.57 0.27
C VAL A 281 -5.21 -8.86 1.58
N GLU A 282 -4.18 -8.29 2.19
CA GLU A 282 -4.30 -7.53 3.44
C GLU A 282 -3.59 -6.19 3.28
N TRP A 283 -4.31 -5.10 3.56
CA TRP A 283 -3.74 -3.77 3.73
C TRP A 283 -3.62 -3.47 5.21
N VAL A 284 -2.41 -3.14 5.64
CA VAL A 284 -2.08 -2.88 7.03
C VAL A 284 -1.41 -1.52 7.16
N TYR A 285 -1.81 -0.75 8.16
CA TYR A 285 -1.10 0.46 8.54
C TYR A 285 0.12 0.07 9.38
N THR A 286 1.30 0.59 9.04
CA THR A 286 2.52 0.49 9.84
C THR A 286 2.77 1.81 10.55
N CYS A 287 3.30 1.78 11.77
CA CYS A 287 3.88 2.93 12.45
C CYS A 287 5.42 2.89 12.45
N ASP A 288 6.03 1.81 11.94
CA ASP A 288 7.47 1.54 12.01
C ASP A 288 8.00 0.85 10.73
N LEU A 289 7.75 1.46 9.56
CA LEU A 289 8.27 1.04 8.25
C LEU A 289 8.09 -0.45 7.89
N GLY A 290 7.12 -1.12 8.51
CA GLY A 290 6.79 -2.53 8.31
C GLY A 290 7.23 -3.46 9.44
N ASN A 291 8.16 -3.05 10.32
CA ASN A 291 8.67 -3.90 11.41
C ASN A 291 7.55 -4.34 12.37
N ASP A 292 6.61 -3.46 12.67
CA ASP A 292 5.48 -3.69 13.56
C ASP A 292 4.35 -4.55 12.96
N VAL A 293 4.42 -4.83 11.65
CA VAL A 293 3.45 -5.67 10.92
C VAL A 293 4.10 -6.91 10.29
N GLY A 294 5.36 -7.20 10.62
CA GLY A 294 6.13 -8.33 10.08
C GLY A 294 6.66 -8.12 8.65
N GLY A 295 6.56 -6.90 8.14
CA GLY A 295 7.19 -6.45 6.89
C GLY A 295 8.62 -6.01 7.15
N HIS A 296 9.53 -6.96 7.34
CA HIS A 296 10.95 -6.62 7.43
C HIS A 296 11.42 -6.07 6.09
N TYR A 297 11.71 -4.76 6.04
CA TYR A 297 12.42 -4.16 4.92
C TYR A 297 13.77 -4.88 4.78
N SER A 298 14.12 -5.28 3.55
CA SER A 298 15.31 -6.07 3.22
C SER A 298 16.63 -5.29 3.39
N ALA A 299 16.84 -4.58 4.50
CA ALA A 299 18.15 -4.02 4.80
C ALA A 299 19.16 -5.10 5.28
N ARG A 300 18.68 -6.33 5.52
CA ARG A 300 19.49 -7.44 6.03
C ARG A 300 20.37 -8.19 5.01
N ASN A 301 20.46 -7.74 3.75
CA ASN A 301 21.25 -8.43 2.73
C ASN A 301 22.35 -7.55 2.13
N GLY A 302 23.46 -7.48 2.84
CA GLY A 302 24.73 -6.97 2.33
C GLY A 302 25.90 -7.53 3.10
N LYS A 303 26.05 -8.87 3.15
CA LYS A 303 27.36 -9.47 3.42
C LYS A 303 28.27 -9.33 2.21
#